data_AF-A0A5C5VW44-F1
#
_entry.id   AF-A0A5C5VW44-F1
#
_cell.length_a   1.000
_cell.length_b   1.000
_cell.length_c   1.000
_cell.angle_alpha   90.00
_cell.angle_beta   90.00
_cell.angle_gamma   90.00
#
_symmetry.space_group_name_H-M   'P 1'
#
loop_
_entity.id
_entity.type
_entity.pdbx_description
1 polymer ?
#
loop_
_entity_poly.entity_id
_entity_poly.type
_entity_poly.pdbx_seq_one_letter_code
_entity_poly.pdbx_strand_id
1 'polypeptide(L)'
;MFTAWPKEIPRRGVLVNSLDEQTPFKGFMTRGETVLLQRSNPDTLGARFLIIPFAEIAIVKFIDPLTEATFHKAGFVGEFAP
;
A
#
# COMPACT_ATOMS: atom_id res chain seq x y z
N MET A 1 -8.67 2.80 2.70
CA MET A 1 -8.18 1.67 1.89
C MET A 1 -7.55 0.57 2.73
N PHE A 2 -6.51 0.83 3.53
CA PHE A 2 -5.82 -0.21 4.32
C PHE A 2 -6.73 -1.02 5.26
N THR A 3 -7.79 -0.41 5.79
CA THR A 3 -8.80 -1.06 6.64
C THR A 3 -9.78 -1.96 5.88
N ALA A 4 -9.86 -1.82 4.56
CA ALA A 4 -10.76 -2.57 3.68
C ALA A 4 -10.00 -3.02 2.42
N TRP A 5 -8.80 -3.58 2.61
CA TRP A 5 -7.96 -3.97 1.48
C TRP A 5 -8.59 -5.14 0.69
N PRO A 6 -8.73 -5.02 -0.64
CA PRO A 6 -9.32 -6.05 -1.48
C PRO A 6 -8.56 -7.38 -1.39
N LYS A 7 -9.27 -8.51 -1.36
CA LYS A 7 -8.64 -9.84 -1.18
C LYS A 7 -7.82 -10.26 -2.40
N GLU A 8 -8.21 -9.77 -3.57
CA GLU A 8 -7.64 -10.07 -4.88
C GLU A 8 -6.33 -9.30 -5.11
N ILE A 9 -6.07 -8.24 -4.35
CA ILE A 9 -4.86 -7.44 -4.45
C ILE A 9 -3.84 -7.94 -3.43
N PRO A 10 -2.65 -8.39 -3.85
CA PRO A 10 -1.57 -8.74 -2.93
C PRO A 10 -1.30 -7.61 -1.92
N ARG A 11 -1.04 -7.96 -0.65
CA ARG A 11 -0.72 -6.99 0.41
C ARG A 11 0.72 -6.49 0.33
N ARG A 12 1.13 -6.03 -0.85
CA ARG A 12 2.46 -5.48 -1.15
C ARG A 12 2.34 -4.29 -2.09
N GLY A 13 3.40 -3.48 -2.13
CA GLY A 13 3.42 -2.28 -2.94
C GLY A 13 4.51 -1.32 -2.51
N VAL A 14 4.35 -0.07 -2.91
CA VAL A 14 5.17 1.04 -2.43
C VAL A 14 4.25 2.08 -1.80
N LEU A 15 4.51 2.43 -0.55
CA LEU A 15 3.87 3.55 0.11
C LEU A 15 4.73 4.80 -0.08
N VAL A 16 4.11 5.92 -0.43
CA VAL A 16 4.76 7.24 -0.44
C VAL A 16 4.14 8.07 0.67
N ASN A 17 4.97 8.60 1.55
CA ASN A 17 4.50 9.49 2.62
C ASN A 17 4.43 10.95 2.17
N SER A 18 3.94 11.82 3.05
CA SER A 18 3.84 13.27 2.86
C SER A 18 5.18 13.97 2.56
N LEU A 19 6.30 13.32 2.88
CA LEU A 19 7.67 13.78 2.64
C LEU A 19 8.29 13.20 1.35
N ASP A 20 7.47 12.56 0.50
CA ASP A 20 7.87 11.88 -0.73
C ASP A 20 8.85 10.69 -0.53
N GLU A 21 8.91 10.15 0.70
CA GLU A 21 9.70 8.94 0.97
C GLU A 21 8.98 7.71 0.43
N GLN A 22 9.68 6.92 -0.38
CA GLN A 22 9.17 5.68 -0.94
C GLN A 22 9.55 4.48 -0.06
N THR A 23 8.54 3.81 0.49
CA THR A 23 8.69 2.60 1.29
C THR A 23 8.08 1.39 0.58
N PRO A 24 8.90 0.53 -0.07
CA PRO A 24 8.46 -0.76 -0.55
C PRO A 24 8.10 -1.68 0.62
N PHE A 25 6.92 -2.28 0.58
CA PHE A 25 6.43 -3.20 1.61
C PHE A 25 5.93 -4.52 1.00
N LYS A 26 6.03 -5.60 1.79
CA LYS A 26 5.61 -6.97 1.43
C LYS A 26 4.49 -7.52 2.31
N GLY A 27 3.99 -6.70 3.23
CA GLY A 27 2.90 -7.02 4.14
C GLY A 27 2.53 -5.79 4.95
N PHE A 28 1.33 -5.76 5.49
CA PHE A 28 0.94 -4.73 6.45
C PHE A 28 -0.13 -5.23 7.43
N MET A 29 -0.27 -4.51 8.55
CA MET A 29 -1.34 -4.63 9.53
C MET A 29 -1.87 -3.24 9.86
N THR A 30 -3.11 -3.14 10.33
CA THR A 30 -3.71 -1.86 10.76
C THR A 30 -4.03 -1.90 12.25
N ARG A 31 -3.92 -0.75 12.92
CA ARG A 31 -4.38 -0.56 14.30
C ARG A 31 -4.82 0.89 14.48
N GLY A 32 -6.12 1.10 14.72
CA GLY A 32 -6.71 2.44 14.72
C GLY A 32 -6.39 3.16 13.41
N GLU A 33 -5.90 4.40 13.51
CA GLU A 33 -5.56 5.26 12.37
C GLU A 33 -4.12 5.06 11.84
N THR A 34 -3.52 3.89 12.08
CA THR A 34 -2.15 3.59 11.68
C THR A 34 -2.04 2.31 10.86
N VAL A 35 -1.04 2.27 9.98
CA VAL A 35 -0.57 1.06 9.30
C VAL A 35 0.84 0.71 9.76
N LEU A 36 1.03 -0.55 10.12
CA LEU A 36 2.34 -1.19 10.28
C LEU A 36 2.70 -1.85 8.95
N LEU A 37 3.77 -1.40 8.30
CA LEU A 37 4.31 -2.02 7.09
C LEU A 37 5.45 -2.97 7.47
N GLN A 38 5.46 -4.14 6.84
CA GLN A 38 6.64 -4.98 6.74
C GLN A 38 7.42 -4.56 5.49
N ARG A 39 8.56 -3.90 5.69
CA ARG A 39 9.38 -3.40 4.57
C ARG A 39 9.92 -4.59 3.75
N SER A 40 9.97 -4.42 2.44
CA SER A 40 10.56 -5.44 1.55
C SER A 40 12.06 -5.57 1.81
N ASN A 41 12.73 -4.42 1.94
CA ASN A 41 14.14 -4.28 2.29
C ASN A 41 14.26 -3.40 3.55
N PRO A 42 15.25 -3.64 4.41
CA PRO A 42 15.56 -2.72 5.51
C PRO A 42 15.87 -1.31 5.00
N ASP A 43 15.63 -0.28 5.82
CA ASP A 43 16.13 1.06 5.53
C ASP A 43 17.65 1.18 5.80
N THR A 44 18.20 2.39 5.66
CA THR A 44 19.62 2.68 5.91
C THR A 44 20.05 2.48 7.36
N LEU A 45 19.09 2.44 8.30
CA LEU A 45 19.30 2.17 9.72
C LEU A 45 19.01 0.71 10.10
N GLY A 46 18.62 -0.13 9.13
CA GLY A 46 18.27 -1.54 9.34
C GLY A 46 16.84 -1.79 9.80
N ALA A 47 15.97 -0.78 9.84
CA ALA A 47 14.58 -0.95 10.24
C ALA A 47 13.82 -1.82 9.23
N ARG A 48 13.10 -2.83 9.74
CA ARG A 48 12.34 -3.79 8.92
C ARG A 48 10.83 -3.56 8.95
N PHE A 49 10.38 -2.73 9.89
CA PHE A 49 8.99 -2.38 10.07
C PHE A 49 8.86 -0.87 10.18
N LEU A 50 7.78 -0.33 9.63
CA LEU A 50 7.44 1.08 9.70
C LEU A 50 6.01 1.21 10.22
N ILE A 51 5.80 2.04 11.23
CA ILE A 51 4.44 2.45 11.65
C ILE A 51 4.24 3.86 11.14
N ILE A 52 3.16 4.09 10.40
CA ILE A 52 2.80 5.39 9.86
C ILE A 52 1.30 5.64 10.01
N PRO A 53 0.86 6.82 10.47
CA PRO A 53 -0.56 7.15 10.51
C PRO A 53 -1.11 7.34 9.10
N PHE A 54 -2.41 7.06 8.91
CA PHE A 54 -3.06 7.22 7.60
C PHE A 54 -2.96 8.66 7.07
N ALA A 55 -2.94 9.65 7.96
CA ALA A 55 -2.81 11.07 7.61
C ALA A 55 -1.47 11.42 6.91
N GLU A 56 -0.43 10.61 7.10
CA GLU A 56 0.89 10.83 6.49
C GLU A 56 1.07 10.07 5.17
N ILE A 57 0.07 9.29 4.74
CA ILE A 57 0.12 8.51 3.51
C ILE A 57 -0.37 9.37 2.34
N ALA A 58 0.55 9.73 1.45
CA ALA A 58 0.20 10.49 0.25
C ALA A 58 -0.25 9.57 -0.89
N ILE A 59 0.47 8.46 -1.13
CA ILE A 59 0.23 7.58 -2.29
C ILE A 59 0.46 6.12 -1.89
N VAL A 60 -0.33 5.21 -2.46
CA VAL A 60 -0.03 3.77 -2.48
C VAL A 60 0.09 3.31 -3.94
N LYS A 61 1.26 2.79 -4.31
CA LYS A 61 1.53 2.26 -5.65
C LYS A 61 1.38 0.73 -5.64
N PHE A 62 0.53 0.21 -6.51
CA PHE A 62 0.48 -1.21 -6.81
C PHE A 62 1.62 -1.59 -7.76
N ILE A 63 2.34 -2.68 -7.45
CA ILE A 63 3.50 -3.16 -8.22
C ILE A 63 3.23 -4.48 -8.94
N ASP A 64 2.09 -5.08 -8.66
CA ASP A 64 1.62 -6.32 -9.27
C ASP A 64 0.93 -6.04 -10.60
N PRO A 65 1.00 -6.96 -11.58
CA PRO A 65 0.17 -6.88 -12.77
C PRO A 65 -1.30 -7.10 -12.36
N LEU A 66 -2.06 -6.01 -12.28
CA LEU A 66 -3.48 -6.01 -11.91
C LEU A 66 -4.34 -5.72 -13.15
N THR A 67 -5.52 -6.34 -13.20
CA THR A 67 -6.47 -6.14 -14.30
C THR A 67 -7.59 -5.19 -13.89
N GLU A 68 -8.30 -4.64 -14.87
CA GLU A 68 -9.48 -3.81 -14.62
C GLU A 68 -10.53 -4.54 -13.76
N ALA A 69 -10.77 -5.83 -14.04
CA ALA A 69 -11.68 -6.66 -13.26
C ALA A 69 -11.26 -6.78 -11.78
N THR A 70 -9.96 -6.78 -11.48
CA THR A 70 -9.46 -6.77 -10.09
C THR A 70 -9.77 -5.44 -9.41
N PHE A 71 -9.63 -4.31 -10.10
CA PHE A 71 -9.95 -2.99 -9.57
C PHE A 71 -11.46 -2.76 -9.39
N HIS A 72 -12.29 -3.27 -10.30
CA HIS A 72 -13.75 -3.26 -10.13
C HIS A 72 -14.19 -4.04 -8.88
N LYS A 73 -13.64 -5.24 -8.66
CA LYS A 73 -13.88 -6.02 -7.42
C LYS A 73 -13.40 -5.32 -6.16
N ALA A 74 -12.35 -4.49 -6.29
CA ALA A 74 -11.84 -3.64 -5.24
C ALA A 74 -12.69 -2.36 -4.99
N GLY A 75 -13.74 -2.13 -5.77
CA GLY A 75 -14.65 -1.00 -5.63
C GLY A 75 -14.21 0.28 -6.35
N PHE A 76 -13.20 0.20 -7.23
CA PHE A 76 -12.89 1.29 -8.14
C PHE A 76 -13.93 1.36 -9.26
N VAL A 77 -14.15 2.56 -9.79
CA VAL A 77 -15.15 2.84 -10.84
C VAL A 77 -14.48 3.50 -12.03
N GLY A 78 -15.01 3.24 -13.24
CA GLY A 78 -14.44 3.70 -14.52
C GLY A 78 -13.82 2.56 -15.32
N GLU A 79 -13.30 2.87 -16.50
CA GLU A 79 -12.71 1.91 -17.44
C GLU A 79 -11.29 2.37 -17.82
N PHE A 80 -10.39 1.43 -18.08
CA PHE A 80 -9.09 1.78 -18.63
C PHE A 80 -9.22 2.20 -20.09
N ALA A 81 -8.27 3.01 -20.55
CA ALA A 81 -8.21 3.38 -21.97
C ALA A 81 -8.09 2.10 -22.83
N PRO A 82 -8.76 2.07 -24.00
CA PRO A 82 -8.75 0.91 -24.89
C PRO A 82 -7.36 0.59 -25.46
#